data_AF-A0AAD9WUU7-F1
#
_entry.id   AF-A0AAD9WUU7-F1
#
_cell.length_a   1.000
_cell.length_b   1.000
_cell.length_c   1.000
_cell.angle_alpha   90.00
_cell.angle_beta   90.00
_cell.angle_gamma   90.00
#
_symmetry.space_group_name_H-M   'P 1'
#
loop_
_entity.id
_entity.type
_entity.pdbx_description
1 polymer ?
#
loop_
_entity_poly.entity_id
_entity_poly.type
_entity_poly.pdbx_seq_one_letter_code
_entity_poly.pdbx_strand_id
1 'polypeptide(L)'
;MPGEPPKMIFTDQDPTMTKAIAESFQTTIHRYCIWPIVNKFSEKLNGVVYKDHYNDFKSCILDSYNKEEFELKWMDAIGRSMLHDNAWLHSLYEMQAKWVPVFVNHVFSTGMTSRQ
;
A
#
# COMPACT_ATOMS: atom_id res chain seq x y z
N MET A 1 21.02 -14.88 23.38
CA MET A 1 19.57 -14.66 23.52
C MET A 1 19.01 -14.56 22.10
N PRO A 2 18.02 -15.37 21.68
CA PRO A 2 17.31 -15.07 20.45
C PRO A 2 16.58 -13.73 20.68
N GLY A 3 16.86 -12.74 19.84
CA GLY A 3 16.17 -11.44 19.92
C GLY A 3 14.67 -11.63 19.65
N GLU A 4 13.85 -10.80 20.28
CA GLU A 4 12.41 -10.78 19.98
C GLU A 4 12.19 -10.52 18.48
N PRO A 5 11.23 -11.22 17.85
CA PRO A 5 10.92 -10.99 16.44
C PRO A 5 10.44 -9.55 16.22
N PRO A 6 10.75 -8.93 15.07
CA PRO A 6 10.33 -7.58 14.77
C PRO A 6 8.80 -7.48 14.80
N LYS A 7 8.24 -6.41 15.37
CA LYS A 7 6.79 -6.20 15.39
C LYS A 7 6.21 -6.02 13.98
N MET A 8 7.01 -5.50 13.05
CA MET A 8 6.58 -5.16 11.70
C MET A 8 7.70 -5.34 10.68
N ILE A 9 7.37 -5.91 9.51
CA ILE A 9 8.28 -6.04 8.37
C ILE A 9 7.62 -5.46 7.13
N PHE A 10 8.37 -4.66 6.37
CA PHE A 10 7.98 -4.18 5.05
C PHE A 10 8.74 -4.96 3.97
N THR A 11 8.04 -5.55 3.01
CA THR A 11 8.67 -6.15 1.82
C THR A 11 8.00 -5.65 0.55
N ASP A 12 8.51 -6.03 -0.61
CA ASP A 12 7.77 -5.94 -1.86
C ASP A 12 6.59 -6.94 -1.89
N GLN A 13 5.83 -6.91 -2.99
CA GLN A 13 4.71 -7.82 -3.26
C GLN A 13 5.20 -9.21 -3.72
N ASP A 14 6.29 -9.73 -3.16
CA ASP A 14 6.81 -11.05 -3.48
C ASP A 14 6.05 -12.15 -2.70
N PRO A 15 5.42 -13.13 -3.39
CA PRO A 15 4.67 -14.19 -2.73
C PRO A 15 5.54 -15.12 -1.87
N THR A 16 6.81 -15.34 -2.26
CA THR A 16 7.76 -16.18 -1.54
C THR A 16 8.13 -15.53 -0.22
N MET A 17 8.45 -14.23 -0.23
CA MET A 17 8.72 -13.45 0.98
C MET A 17 7.48 -13.37 1.88
N THR A 18 6.29 -13.16 1.29
CA THR A 18 5.02 -13.16 2.03
C THR A 18 4.82 -14.49 2.78
N LYS A 19 5.05 -15.62 2.10
CA LYS A 19 4.92 -16.95 2.69
C LYS A 19 5.97 -17.22 3.76
N ALA A 20 7.25 -16.93 3.46
CA ALA A 20 8.35 -17.16 4.38
C ALA A 20 8.21 -16.35 5.69
N ILE A 21 7.73 -15.10 5.60
CA ILE A 21 7.47 -14.27 6.78
C ILE A 21 6.30 -14.83 7.59
N ALA A 22 5.21 -15.25 6.94
CA ALA A 22 4.08 -15.85 7.63
C ALA A 22 4.46 -17.15 8.36
N GLU A 23 5.36 -17.96 7.78
CA GLU A 23 5.83 -19.22 8.38
C GLU A 23 6.85 -18.98 9.50
N SER A 24 7.77 -18.01 9.33
CA SER A 24 8.88 -17.76 10.26
C SER A 24 8.52 -16.82 11.40
N PHE A 25 7.56 -15.92 11.20
CA PHE A 25 7.24 -14.82 12.11
C PHE A 25 5.73 -14.65 12.31
N GLN A 26 5.11 -15.62 12.98
CA GLN A 26 3.66 -15.69 13.18
C GLN A 26 3.04 -14.49 13.93
N THR A 27 3.84 -13.76 14.72
CA THR A 27 3.40 -12.58 15.48
C THR A 27 3.77 -11.26 14.82
N THR A 28 4.48 -11.29 13.69
CA THR A 28 4.96 -10.09 12.99
C THR A 28 3.92 -9.62 11.98
N ILE A 29 3.64 -8.32 11.99
CA ILE A 29 2.77 -7.70 11.00
C ILE A 29 3.55 -7.50 9.71
N HIS A 30 3.14 -8.19 8.66
CA HIS A 30 3.72 -8.06 7.33
C HIS A 30 2.99 -7.00 6.50
N ARG A 31 3.75 -6.09 5.87
CA ARG A 31 3.24 -4.99 5.04
C ARG A 31 3.98 -4.92 3.72
N TYR A 32 3.31 -4.41 2.69
CA TYR A 32 3.99 -4.10 1.44
C TYR A 32 4.54 -2.68 1.44
N CYS A 33 5.74 -2.52 0.90
CA CYS A 33 6.37 -1.25 0.67
C CYS A 33 5.58 -0.49 -0.41
N ILE A 34 5.22 0.75 -0.10
CA ILE A 34 4.40 1.61 -0.96
C ILE A 34 5.19 2.10 -2.17
N TRP A 35 6.50 2.32 -2.02
CA TRP A 35 7.31 2.94 -3.06
C TRP A 35 7.32 2.15 -4.38
N PRO A 36 7.55 0.81 -4.40
CA PRO A 36 7.43 0.02 -5.61
C PRO A 36 6.01 0.02 -6.21
N ILE A 37 4.97 0.14 -5.38
CA ILE A 37 3.57 0.19 -5.84
C ILE A 37 3.32 1.50 -6.60
N VAL A 38 3.70 2.62 -6.00
CA VAL A 38 3.52 3.96 -6.58
C VAL A 38 4.32 4.08 -7.89
N ASN A 39 5.53 3.53 -7.98
CA ASN A 39 6.32 3.57 -9.21
C ASN A 39 5.70 2.78 -10.37
N LYS A 40 5.06 1.63 -10.07
CA LYS A 40 4.39 0.80 -11.07
C LYS A 40 3.22 1.52 -11.77
N PHE A 41 2.68 2.62 -11.23
CA PHE A 41 1.65 3.39 -11.91
C PHE A 41 2.11 3.87 -13.29
N SER A 42 3.37 4.26 -13.45
CA SER A 42 3.92 4.69 -14.75
C SER A 42 3.98 3.58 -15.80
N GLU A 43 4.10 2.33 -15.35
CA GLU A 43 4.13 1.14 -16.22
C GLU A 43 2.73 0.59 -16.51
N LYS A 44 1.81 0.73 -15.54
CA LYS A 44 0.48 0.10 -15.56
C LYS A 44 -0.61 1.00 -16.12
N LEU A 45 -0.40 2.30 -16.11
CA LEU A 45 -1.29 3.28 -16.72
C LEU A 45 -0.73 3.68 -18.10
N ASN A 46 -1.63 4.00 -19.03
CA ASN A 46 -1.19 4.63 -20.28
C ASN A 46 -0.63 6.03 -20.00
N GLY A 47 0.24 6.53 -20.88
CA GLY A 47 0.99 7.77 -20.63
C GLY A 47 0.12 9.02 -20.44
N VAL A 48 -1.04 9.11 -21.10
CA VAL A 48 -1.97 10.24 -20.94
C VAL A 48 -2.62 10.19 -19.56
N VAL A 49 -3.20 9.04 -19.22
CA VAL A 49 -3.86 8.85 -17.92
C VAL A 49 -2.88 8.97 -16.76
N TYR A 50 -1.66 8.46 -16.91
CA TYR A 50 -0.60 8.65 -15.92
C TYR A 50 -0.30 10.14 -15.72
N LYS A 51 -0.08 10.89 -16.81
CA LYS A 51 0.22 12.32 -16.73
C LYS A 51 -0.89 13.12 -16.03
N ASP A 52 -2.14 12.82 -16.35
CA ASP A 52 -3.28 13.63 -15.93
C ASP A 52 -3.81 13.23 -14.53
N HIS A 53 -3.71 11.95 -14.14
CA HIS A 53 -4.34 11.42 -12.93
C HIS A 53 -3.39 10.82 -11.90
N TYR A 54 -2.09 10.69 -12.17
CA TYR A 54 -1.16 10.08 -11.21
C TYR A 54 -1.15 10.81 -9.86
N ASN A 55 -1.28 12.14 -9.85
CA ASN A 55 -1.34 12.90 -8.60
C ASN A 55 -2.62 12.64 -7.80
N ASP A 56 -3.74 12.34 -8.46
CA ASP A 56 -4.98 11.93 -7.80
C ASP A 56 -4.78 10.60 -7.07
N PHE A 57 -4.17 9.60 -7.75
CA PHE A 57 -3.85 8.32 -7.12
C PHE A 57 -2.83 8.46 -6.00
N LYS A 58 -1.76 9.23 -6.22
CA LYS A 58 -0.71 9.44 -5.22
C LYS A 58 -1.27 10.12 -3.96
N SER A 59 -2.08 11.16 -4.11
CA SER A 59 -2.69 11.86 -2.98
C SER A 59 -3.76 11.00 -2.29
N CYS A 60 -4.53 10.22 -3.04
CA CYS A 60 -5.45 9.22 -2.49
C CYS A 60 -4.71 8.23 -1.57
N ILE A 61 -3.53 7.75 -1.98
CA ILE A 61 -2.76 6.76 -1.23
C ILE A 61 -2.04 7.37 -0.02
N LEU A 62 -1.37 8.50 -0.22
CA LEU A 62 -0.43 9.07 0.76
C LEU A 62 -1.06 10.10 1.68
N ASP A 63 -2.09 10.81 1.20
CA ASP A 63 -2.62 12.01 1.86
C ASP A 63 -4.06 11.81 2.38
N SER A 64 -4.58 10.58 2.34
CA SER A 64 -5.84 10.24 3.03
C SER A 64 -5.64 10.20 4.54
N TYR A 65 -6.55 10.78 5.29
CA TYR A 65 -6.51 10.84 6.76
C TYR A 65 -7.12 9.61 7.41
N ASN A 66 -8.22 9.09 6.86
CA ASN A 66 -8.92 7.92 7.35
C ASN A 66 -9.34 7.00 6.19
N LYS A 67 -9.93 5.85 6.55
CA LYS A 67 -10.37 4.85 5.56
C LYS A 67 -11.49 5.40 4.68
N GLU A 68 -12.46 6.11 5.24
CA GLU A 68 -13.58 6.65 4.44
C GLU A 68 -13.08 7.64 3.37
N GLU A 69 -12.15 8.52 3.72
CA GLU A 69 -11.55 9.47 2.78
C GLU A 69 -10.76 8.77 1.68
N PHE A 70 -10.02 7.71 2.03
CA PHE A 70 -9.33 6.89 1.04
C PHE A 70 -10.33 6.29 0.05
N GLU A 71 -11.41 5.66 0.54
CA GLU A 71 -12.41 5.01 -0.32
C GLU A 71 -13.05 6.01 -1.29
N LEU A 72 -13.41 7.20 -0.78
CA LEU A 72 -13.99 8.27 -1.60
C LEU A 72 -13.00 8.77 -2.66
N LYS A 73 -11.76 9.09 -2.28
CA LYS A 73 -10.72 9.56 -3.22
C LYS A 73 -10.37 8.48 -4.25
N TRP A 74 -10.36 7.21 -3.85
CA TRP A 74 -10.05 6.10 -4.74
C TRP A 74 -11.14 5.94 -5.81
N MET A 75 -12.40 5.90 -5.40
CA MET A 75 -13.53 5.83 -6.32
C MET A 75 -13.57 7.02 -7.29
N ASP A 76 -13.30 8.23 -6.79
CA ASP A 76 -13.24 9.46 -7.60
C ASP A 76 -12.07 9.46 -8.59
N ALA A 77 -10.88 9.01 -8.18
CA ALA A 77 -9.72 8.86 -9.07
C ALA A 77 -9.99 7.83 -10.18
N ILE A 78 -10.59 6.68 -9.85
CA ILE A 78 -10.99 5.65 -10.83
C ILE A 78 -12.04 6.19 -11.81
N GLY A 79 -13.05 6.92 -11.31
CA GLY A 79 -14.09 7.52 -12.13
C GLY A 79 -13.57 8.56 -13.11
N ARG A 80 -12.78 9.52 -12.63
CA ARG A 80 -12.21 10.58 -13.46
C ARG A 80 -11.23 10.07 -14.52
N SER A 81 -10.52 8.99 -14.22
CA SER A 81 -9.57 8.35 -15.15
C SER A 81 -10.22 7.31 -16.08
N MET A 82 -11.52 7.00 -15.89
CA MET A 82 -12.25 5.95 -16.62
C MET A 82 -11.57 4.57 -16.55
N LEU A 83 -10.98 4.22 -15.40
CA LEU A 83 -10.20 2.98 -15.21
C LEU A 83 -10.96 1.88 -14.47
N HIS A 84 -12.30 1.88 -14.51
CA HIS A 84 -13.14 0.91 -13.77
C HIS A 84 -12.78 -0.55 -14.06
N ASP A 85 -12.40 -0.88 -15.30
CA ASP A 85 -12.08 -2.25 -15.73
C ASP A 85 -10.57 -2.58 -15.66
N ASN A 86 -9.77 -1.72 -15.02
CA ASN A 86 -8.34 -1.97 -14.90
C ASN A 86 -8.05 -3.07 -13.86
N ALA A 87 -7.75 -4.27 -14.34
CA ALA A 87 -7.50 -5.44 -13.50
C ALA A 87 -6.38 -5.23 -12.47
N TRP A 88 -5.34 -4.45 -12.82
CA TRP A 88 -4.24 -4.20 -11.88
C TRP A 88 -4.66 -3.29 -10.72
N LEU A 89 -5.43 -2.23 -11.00
CA LEU A 89 -5.99 -1.36 -9.96
C LEU A 89 -6.99 -2.12 -9.07
N HIS A 90 -7.78 -3.02 -9.65
CA HIS A 90 -8.67 -3.89 -8.89
C HIS A 90 -7.90 -4.77 -7.90
N SER A 91 -6.89 -5.52 -8.38
CA SER A 91 -6.05 -6.34 -7.49
C SER A 91 -5.31 -5.51 -6.45
N LEU A 92 -4.90 -4.29 -6.80
CA LEU A 92 -4.22 -3.39 -5.86
C LEU A 92 -5.16 -2.92 -4.74
N TYR A 93 -6.41 -2.60 -5.09
CA TYR A 93 -7.46 -2.25 -4.15
C TYR A 93 -7.85 -3.41 -3.22
N GLU A 94 -7.97 -4.64 -3.73
CA GLU A 94 -8.22 -5.83 -2.88
C GLU A 94 -7.16 -6.02 -1.79
N MET A 95 -5.93 -5.61 -2.07
CA MET A 95 -4.80 -5.69 -1.13
C MET A 95 -4.63 -4.45 -0.26
N GLN A 96 -5.52 -3.45 -0.31
CA GLN A 96 -5.36 -2.14 0.35
C GLN A 96 -4.97 -2.20 1.83
N ALA A 97 -5.50 -3.20 2.55
CA ALA A 97 -5.20 -3.41 3.97
C ALA A 97 -3.71 -3.71 4.26
N LYS A 98 -2.94 -4.15 3.26
CA LYS A 98 -1.53 -4.52 3.40
C LYS A 98 -0.55 -3.40 3.08
N TRP A 99 -0.99 -2.33 2.41
CA TRP A 99 -0.07 -1.33 1.85
C TRP A 99 -0.55 0.12 1.99
N VAL A 100 -1.86 0.37 2.13
CA VAL A 100 -2.36 1.75 2.25
C VAL A 100 -2.15 2.28 3.69
N PRO A 101 -1.47 3.42 3.88
CA PRO A 101 -1.17 4.02 5.18
C PRO A 101 -2.33 4.05 6.18
N VAL A 102 -3.51 4.50 5.75
CA VAL A 102 -4.68 4.63 6.65
C VAL A 102 -5.21 3.29 7.16
N PHE A 103 -5.02 2.19 6.44
CA PHE A 103 -5.42 0.86 6.91
C PHE A 103 -4.38 0.27 7.85
N VAL A 104 -3.10 0.61 7.64
CA VAL A 104 -1.99 0.04 8.38
C VAL A 104 -1.68 0.83 9.67
N ASN A 105 -2.01 2.12 9.75
CA ASN A 105 -1.71 2.97 10.92
C ASN A 105 -2.56 2.66 12.17
N HIS A 106 -3.60 1.82 12.07
CA HIS A 106 -4.37 1.38 13.23
C HIS A 106 -3.61 0.42 14.15
N VAL A 107 -2.46 -0.11 13.72
CA VAL A 107 -1.53 -0.78 14.62
C VAL A 107 -0.61 0.28 15.20
N PHE A 108 -1.05 0.90 16.29
CA PHE A 108 -0.24 1.79 17.11
C PHE A 108 1.07 1.07 17.46
N SER A 109 2.15 1.41 16.76
CA SER A 109 3.49 1.04 17.19
C SER A 109 3.87 2.01 18.29
N THR A 110 3.47 1.70 19.52
CA THR A 110 4.10 2.31 20.70
C THR A 110 5.56 1.87 20.74
N GLY A 111 6.43 2.78 20.31
CA GLY A 111 7.87 2.71 20.47
C GLY A 111 8.64 2.39 19.19
N MET A 112 9.09 3.42 18.47
CA MET A 112 10.50 3.85 18.49
C MET A 112 10.74 4.99 17.49
N THR A 113 11.08 6.16 18.02
CA THR A 113 11.90 7.16 17.33
C THR A 113 13.35 6.69 17.38
N SER A 114 13.96 6.41 16.22
CA SER A 114 15.42 6.49 16.08
C SER A 114 15.74 7.33 14.86
N ARG A 115 16.25 8.53 15.12
CA ARG A 115 16.98 9.32 14.13
C ARG A 115 18.31 8.60 13.90
N GLN A 116 18.64 8.35 12.63
CA GLN A 116 20.02 8.39 12.17
C GLN A 116 20.11 9.50 11.12
#